data_AF-A0A1Y5I9Z2-F1
#
_entry.id   AF-A0A1Y5I9Z2-F1
#
_cell.length_a   1.000
_cell.length_b   1.000
_cell.length_c   1.000
_cell.angle_alpha   90.00
_cell.angle_beta   90.00
_cell.angle_gamma   90.00
#
_symmetry.space_group_name_H-M   'P 1'
#
loop_
_entity.id
_entity.type
_entity.pdbx_description
1 polymer ?
#
loop_
_entity_poly.entity_id
_entity_poly.type
_entity_poly.pdbx_seq_one_letter_code
_entity_poly.pdbx_strand_id
1 'polypeptide(L)'
;MAFGGWAPETINGRSAMVGFVIGEAAKRATGEGIVTLAHDHVVSVAAVLAVVTLASFAPSAFGVDYTGNPRSKSDGIFTAKIEKIHGRLAMMGILYEVATELSARGFF
;
A
#
# COMPACT_ATOMS: atom_id res chain seq x y z
N MET A 1 10.10 21.21 4.11
CA MET A 1 10.19 20.82 2.68
C MET A 1 10.83 19.44 2.60
N ALA A 2 10.08 18.35 2.47
CA ALA A 2 10.73 17.03 2.28
C ALA A 2 9.80 15.97 1.65
N PHE A 3 8.97 16.32 0.66
CA PHE A 3 8.34 15.29 -0.19
C PHE A 3 9.37 14.53 -1.07
N GLY A 4 10.67 14.87 -0.98
CA GLY A 4 11.78 14.16 -1.62
C GLY A 4 12.46 13.11 -0.74
N GLY A 5 11.98 12.84 0.48
CA GLY A 5 12.49 11.75 1.30
C GLY A 5 12.18 10.37 0.69
N TRP A 6 12.89 9.31 1.11
CA TRP A 6 12.56 7.95 0.67
C TRP A 6 11.21 7.47 1.23
N ALA A 7 10.79 7.99 2.39
CA ALA A 7 9.67 7.50 3.17
C ALA A 7 8.28 7.67 2.50
N PRO A 8 7.91 8.83 1.90
CA PRO A 8 6.56 9.02 1.37
C PRO A 8 6.21 8.02 0.26
N GLU A 9 7.10 7.81 -0.71
CA GLU A 9 6.86 6.89 -1.82
C GLU A 9 6.85 5.43 -1.35
N THR A 10 7.76 5.05 -0.44
CA THR A 10 7.83 3.68 0.09
C THR A 10 6.63 3.34 0.98
N ILE A 11 6.22 4.24 1.88
CA ILE A 11 5.08 4.00 2.76
C ILE A 11 3.79 3.89 1.94
N ASN A 12 3.57 4.80 1.00
CA ASN A 12 2.42 4.73 0.10
C ASN A 12 2.44 3.46 -0.77
N GLY A 13 3.63 3.04 -1.23
CA GLY A 13 3.79 1.78 -1.95
C GLY A 13 3.43 0.55 -1.11
N ARG A 14 3.91 0.48 0.14
CA ARG A 14 3.58 -0.62 1.07
C ARG A 14 2.10 -0.65 1.42
N SER A 15 1.51 0.51 1.71
CA SER A 15 0.08 0.61 1.99
C SER A 15 -0.76 0.23 0.78
N ALA A 16 -0.35 0.62 -0.43
CA ALA A 16 -1.02 0.22 -1.66
C ALA A 16 -0.91 -1.29 -1.92
N MET A 17 0.24 -1.93 -1.67
CA MET A 17 0.36 -3.38 -1.79
C MET A 17 -0.61 -4.11 -0.86
N VAL A 18 -0.66 -3.73 0.41
CA VAL A 18 -1.56 -4.34 1.40
C VAL A 18 -3.03 -4.04 1.05
N GLY A 19 -3.33 -2.79 0.71
CA GLY A 19 -4.68 -2.35 0.33
C GLY A 19 -5.20 -3.06 -0.93
N PHE A 20 -4.34 -3.28 -1.92
CA PHE A 20 -4.71 -4.01 -3.14
C PHE A 20 -5.08 -5.47 -2.85
N VAL A 21 -4.27 -6.18 -2.04
CA VAL A 21 -4.53 -7.58 -1.67
C VAL A 21 -5.81 -7.69 -0.82
N ILE A 22 -5.99 -6.79 0.14
CA ILE A 22 -7.21 -6.76 0.96
C ILE A 22 -8.44 -6.41 0.11
N GLY A 23 -8.33 -5.45 -0.80
CA GLY A 23 -9.40 -5.05 -1.71
C GLY A 23 -9.87 -6.20 -2.58
N GLU A 24 -8.94 -6.92 -3.22
CA GLU A 24 -9.24 -8.11 -4.02
C GLU A 24 -9.85 -9.24 -3.17
N ALA A 25 -9.32 -9.47 -1.96
CA ALA A 25 -9.85 -10.48 -1.05
C ALA A 25 -11.28 -10.13 -0.59
N ALA A 26 -11.53 -8.88 -0.22
CA ALA A 26 -12.84 -8.38 0.20
C ALA A 26 -13.85 -8.48 -0.94
N LYS A 27 -13.47 -8.10 -2.15
CA LYS A 27 -14.31 -8.22 -3.36
C LYS A 27 -14.73 -9.66 -3.63
N ARG A 28 -13.83 -10.63 -3.43
CA ARG A 28 -14.16 -12.06 -3.58
C ARG A 28 -15.03 -12.60 -2.44
N ALA A 29 -14.84 -12.10 -1.21
CA ALA A 29 -15.57 -12.60 -0.05
C ALA A 29 -16.97 -12.00 0.10
N THR A 30 -17.13 -10.71 -0.22
CA THR A 30 -18.34 -9.93 0.04
C THR A 30 -19.06 -9.49 -1.23
N GLY A 31 -18.38 -9.51 -2.38
CA GLY A 31 -18.88 -8.94 -3.63
C GLY A 31 -18.74 -7.42 -3.71
N GLU A 32 -18.28 -6.75 -2.65
CA GLU A 32 -18.13 -5.30 -2.60
C GLU A 32 -16.74 -4.87 -3.08
N GLY A 33 -16.68 -3.86 -3.94
CA GLY A 33 -15.42 -3.33 -4.46
C GLY A 33 -14.70 -2.40 -3.49
N ILE A 34 -13.52 -1.93 -3.91
CA ILE A 34 -12.64 -1.08 -3.10
C ILE A 34 -13.33 0.24 -2.72
N VAL A 35 -14.21 0.77 -3.56
CA VAL A 35 -14.92 2.03 -3.28
C VAL A 35 -15.89 1.88 -2.11
N THR A 36 -16.65 0.78 -2.07
CA THR A 36 -17.55 0.50 -0.92
C THR A 36 -16.76 0.20 0.34
N LEU A 37 -15.66 -0.57 0.22
CA LEU A 37 -14.78 -0.84 1.36
C LEU A 37 -14.21 0.46 1.96
N ALA A 38 -13.79 1.40 1.12
CA ALA A 38 -13.26 2.68 1.57
C ALA A 38 -14.32 3.56 2.27
N HIS A 39 -15.59 3.43 1.87
CA HIS A 39 -16.70 4.19 2.44
C HIS A 39 -17.24 3.56 3.73
N ASP A 40 -17.61 2.28 3.68
CA ASP A 40 -18.32 1.60 4.76
C ASP A 40 -17.38 1.11 5.86
N HIS A 41 -16.10 0.89 5.53
CA HIS A 41 -15.10 0.36 6.45
C HIS A 41 -13.92 1.33 6.65
N VAL A 42 -14.19 2.64 6.64
CA VAL A 42 -13.18 3.70 6.77
C VAL A 42 -12.29 3.53 8.02
N VAL A 43 -12.85 3.09 9.14
CA VAL A 43 -12.12 2.89 10.40
C VAL A 43 -11.11 1.75 10.28
N SER A 44 -11.48 0.62 9.64
CA SER A 44 -10.57 -0.51 9.48
C SER A 44 -9.48 -0.21 8.45
N VAL A 45 -9.83 0.50 7.37
CA VAL A 45 -8.86 0.99 6.37
C VAL A 45 -7.86 1.93 7.04
N ALA A 46 -8.33 2.91 7.83
CA ALA A 46 -7.45 3.82 8.57
C ALA A 46 -6.56 3.08 9.59
N ALA A 47 -7.09 2.08 10.27
CA ALA A 47 -6.32 1.25 11.20
C ALA A 47 -5.19 0.49 10.49
N VAL A 48 -5.48 -0.13 9.33
CA VAL A 48 -4.46 -0.81 8.52
C VAL A 48 -3.39 0.17 8.05
N LEU A 49 -3.80 1.35 7.55
CA LEU A 49 -2.84 2.39 7.13
C LEU A 49 -1.94 2.85 8.28
N ALA A 50 -2.51 3.05 9.47
CA ALA A 50 -1.75 3.42 10.66
C ALA A 50 -0.74 2.33 11.04
N VAL A 51 -1.18 1.06 11.07
CA VAL A 51 -0.31 -0.08 11.38
C VAL A 51 0.81 -0.22 10.36
N VAL A 52 0.52 -0.12 9.05
CA VAL A 52 1.54 -0.21 7.99
C VAL A 52 2.54 0.94 8.05
N THR A 53 2.06 2.15 8.39
CA THR A 53 2.92 3.32 8.56
C THR A 53 3.86 3.13 9.75
N LEU A 54 3.34 2.72 10.91
CA LEU A 54 4.14 2.44 12.10
C LEU A 54 5.13 1.29 11.86
N ALA A 55 4.67 0.20 11.25
CA ALA A 55 5.50 -0.95 10.90
C ALA A 55 6.63 -0.58 9.94
N SER A 56 6.43 0.44 9.08
CA SER A 56 7.49 0.91 8.17
C SER A 56 8.66 1.57 8.89
N PHE A 57 8.44 2.09 10.11
CA PHE A 57 9.49 2.63 10.97
C PHE A 57 9.99 1.62 12.02
N ALA A 58 9.36 0.45 12.15
CA ALA A 58 9.80 -0.58 13.08
C ALA A 58 11.27 -1.03 12.83
N PRO A 59 11.78 -1.16 11.59
CA PRO A 59 13.19 -1.50 11.37
C PRO A 59 14.16 -0.46 11.92
N SER A 60 13.80 0.83 11.96
CA SER A 60 14.64 1.85 12.61
C SER A 60 14.62 1.78 14.15
N ALA A 61 13.58 1.19 14.75
CA ALA A 61 13.46 1.06 16.20
C ALA A 61 14.08 -0.25 16.74
N PHE A 62 14.07 -1.31 15.92
CA PHE A 62 14.47 -2.66 16.34
C PHE A 62 15.60 -3.28 15.50
N GLY A 63 16.04 -2.64 14.42
CA GLY A 63 17.02 -3.19 13.48
C GLY A 63 18.47 -2.88 13.87
N VAL A 64 19.28 -3.93 14.00
CA VAL A 64 20.74 -3.83 14.25
C VAL A 64 21.54 -3.65 12.95
N ASP A 65 21.05 -4.18 11.81
CA ASP A 65 21.79 -4.21 10.53
C ASP A 65 21.22 -3.32 9.42
N TYR A 66 19.98 -2.83 9.57
CA TYR A 66 19.30 -2.01 8.56
C TYR A 66 18.25 -1.12 9.21
N THR A 67 18.06 0.06 8.64
CA THR A 67 17.14 1.09 9.13
C THR A 67 15.78 0.99 8.43
N GLY A 68 14.82 1.85 8.81
CA GLY A 68 13.55 1.98 8.09
C GLY A 68 13.74 2.30 6.59
N ASN A 69 14.87 2.91 6.20
CA ASN A 69 15.17 3.19 4.81
C ASN A 69 15.48 1.90 4.04
N PRO A 70 14.67 1.54 3.02
CA PRO A 70 14.87 0.31 2.27
C PRO A 70 16.20 0.29 1.51
N ARG A 71 16.79 1.46 1.22
CA ARG A 71 18.14 1.55 0.62
C ARG A 71 19.25 1.06 1.54
N SER A 72 19.02 0.96 2.85
CA SER A 72 19.99 0.41 3.80
C SER A 72 20.13 -1.11 3.70
N LYS A 73 19.19 -1.78 3.03
CA LYS A 73 19.25 -3.21 2.70
C LYS A 73 19.65 -3.35 1.22
N SER A 74 20.94 -3.56 0.95
CA SER A 74 21.46 -3.75 -0.41
C SER A 74 21.58 -5.22 -0.83
N ASP A 75 21.59 -6.15 0.13
CA ASP A 75 21.80 -7.58 -0.12
C ASP A 75 20.51 -8.39 -0.02
N GLY A 76 20.21 -9.15 -1.09
CA GLY A 76 19.09 -10.11 -1.16
C GLY A 76 18.09 -9.86 -2.31
N ILE A 77 17.17 -10.81 -2.48
CA ILE A 77 16.12 -10.79 -3.52
C ILE A 77 15.08 -9.66 -3.34
N PHE A 78 14.99 -9.09 -2.14
CA PHE A 78 14.08 -7.99 -1.79
C PHE A 78 14.84 -6.67 -1.67
N THR A 79 15.18 -6.08 -2.82
CA THR A 79 15.88 -4.79 -2.89
C THR A 79 14.91 -3.61 -2.89
N ALA A 80 15.34 -2.45 -2.39
CA ALA A 80 14.58 -1.19 -2.44
C ALA A 80 14.05 -0.80 -3.84
N LYS A 81 14.77 -1.17 -4.90
CA LYS A 81 14.32 -0.91 -6.29
C LYS A 81 13.09 -1.74 -6.64
N ILE A 82 13.10 -3.03 -6.30
CA ILE A 82 12.00 -3.97 -6.56
C ILE A 82 10.77 -3.55 -5.76
N GLU A 83 10.96 -3.20 -4.48
CA GLU A 83 9.89 -2.71 -3.62
C GLU A 83 9.16 -1.50 -4.22
N LYS A 84 9.90 -0.50 -4.74
CA LYS A 84 9.26 0.66 -5.40
C LYS A 84 8.51 0.28 -6.67
N ILE A 85 9.03 -0.65 -7.47
CA ILE A 85 8.35 -1.11 -8.68
C ILE A 85 7.02 -1.77 -8.30
N HIS A 86 7.04 -2.70 -7.33
CA HIS A 86 5.82 -3.34 -6.84
C HIS A 86 4.85 -2.33 -6.22
N GLY A 87 5.36 -1.31 -5.51
CA GLY A 87 4.52 -0.30 -4.87
C GLY A 87 3.77 0.55 -5.89
N ARG A 88 4.46 0.94 -6.97
CA ARG A 88 3.85 1.66 -8.09
C ARG A 88 2.84 0.79 -8.84
N LEU A 89 3.16 -0.48 -9.08
CA LEU A 89 2.22 -1.42 -9.71
C LEU A 89 0.96 -1.60 -8.86
N ALA A 90 1.09 -1.71 -7.54
CA ALA A 90 -0.05 -1.80 -6.63
C ALA A 90 -0.90 -0.52 -6.65
N MET A 91 -0.29 0.66 -6.67
CA MET A 91 -1.02 1.94 -6.82
C MET A 91 -1.80 1.99 -8.14
N MET A 92 -1.20 1.53 -9.25
CA MET A 92 -1.89 1.44 -10.55
C MET A 92 -2.99 0.38 -10.54
N GLY A 93 -2.81 -0.74 -9.82
CA GLY A 93 -3.82 -1.78 -9.65
C GLY A 93 -5.06 -1.28 -8.91
N ILE A 94 -4.87 -0.52 -7.82
CA ILE A 94 -5.98 0.13 -7.12
C ILE A 94 -6.69 1.13 -8.03
N LEU A 95 -5.94 1.95 -8.78
CA LEU A 95 -6.53 2.90 -9.73
C LEU A 95 -7.39 2.18 -10.79
N TYR A 96 -6.90 1.07 -11.33
CA TYR A 96 -7.62 0.25 -12.30
C TYR A 96 -8.90 -0.34 -11.69
N GLU A 97 -8.83 -0.91 -10.49
CA GLU A 97 -10.00 -1.45 -9.79
C GLU A 97 -11.06 -0.36 -9.55
N VAL A 98 -10.65 0.82 -9.06
CA VAL A 98 -11.57 1.95 -8.89
C VAL A 98 -12.19 2.39 -10.22
N ALA A 99 -11.41 2.46 -11.30
CA ALA A 99 -11.93 2.84 -12.62
C ALA A 99 -12.96 1.83 -13.15
N THR A 100 -12.66 0.53 -13.04
CA THR A 100 -13.59 -0.54 -13.47
C THR A 100 -14.85 -0.60 -12.62
N GLU A 101 -14.74 -0.37 -11.31
CA GLU A 101 -15.88 -0.31 -10.41
C GLU A 101 -16.79 0.89 -10.72
N LEU A 102 -16.23 2.07 -10.99
CA LEU A 102 -16.99 3.26 -11.37
C LEU A 102 -17.68 3.09 -12.74
N SER A 103 -16.99 2.48 -13.71
CA SER A 103 -17.60 2.14 -15.01
C SER A 103 -18.75 1.14 -14.85
N ALA A 104 -18.58 0.09 -14.04
CA ALA A 104 -19.64 -0.88 -13.77
C ALA A 104 -20.87 -0.26 -13.06
N ARG A 105 -20.66 0.82 -12.29
CA ARG A 105 -21.71 1.59 -11.63
C ARG A 105 -22.41 2.61 -12.55
N GLY A 106 -21.99 2.75 -13.81
CA GLY A 106 -22.61 3.64 -14.80
C GLY A 106 -22.24 5.12 -14.66
N PHE A 107 -21.11 5.44 -14.03
CA PHE A 107 -20.59 6.81 -13.95
C PHE A 107 -19.83 7.26 -15.22
N PHE A 108 -19.74 6.41 -16.25
CA PHE A 108 -19.15 6.66 -17.57
C PHE A 108 -19.95 5.94 -18.65
#